data_AF-A0A497AWY9-F1
#
_entry.id   AF-A0A497AWY9-F1
#
_cell.length_a   1.000
_cell.length_b   1.000
_cell.length_c   1.000
_cell.angle_alpha   90.00
_cell.angle_beta   90.00
_cell.angle_gamma   90.00
#
_symmetry.space_group_name_H-M   'P 1'
#
loop_
_entity.id
_entity.type
_entity.pdbx_description
1 polymer ?
#
loop_
_entity_poly.entity_id
_entity_poly.type
_entity_poly.pdbx_seq_one_letter_code
_entity_poly.pdbx_strand_id
1 'polypeptide(L)' 'DRIWAQEGVAIIAVVGADMRGTPGIAAKVFGALGREGINVVSIAQGSSEYNLSLVVNESEADEAVRAIHREFYA' A
#
# COMPACT_ATOMS: atom_id res chain seq x y z
N ASP A 1 5.57 23.84 16.29
CA ASP A 1 4.28 23.16 16.03
C ASP A 1 3.65 23.66 14.74
N ARG A 2 3.96 23.04 13.60
CA ARG A 2 3.31 23.35 12.31
C ARG A 2 2.51 22.15 11.83
N ILE A 3 1.23 22.39 11.55
CA ILE A 3 0.34 21.44 10.89
C ILE A 3 0.27 21.88 9.42
N TRP A 4 0.39 20.92 8.51
CA TRP A 4 0.30 21.13 7.07
C TRP A 4 -0.48 19.98 6.43
N ALA A 5 -1.11 20.25 5.29
CA ALA A 5 -1.84 19.27 4.50
C ALA A 5 -1.05 18.94 3.23
N GLN A 6 -1.17 17.70 2.76
CA GLN A 6 -0.64 17.25 1.49
C GLN A 6 -1.80 16.91 0.56
N GLU A 7 -1.87 17.61 -0.58
CA GLU A 7 -2.78 17.30 -1.67
C GLU A 7 -2.09 16.37 -2.69
N GLY A 8 -2.86 15.83 -3.63
CA GLY A 8 -2.32 14.97 -4.70
C GLY A 8 -1.81 13.62 -4.20
N VAL A 9 -2.51 13.04 -3.23
CA VAL A 9 -2.22 11.70 -2.69
C VAL A 9 -3.41 10.77 -2.88
N ALA A 10 -3.12 9.49 -3.07
CA ALA A 10 -4.13 8.45 -3.19
C ALA A 10 -3.98 7.42 -2.07
N ILE A 11 -5.12 6.88 -1.61
CA ILE A 11 -5.16 5.78 -0.65
C ILE A 11 -5.37 4.48 -1.41
N ILE A 12 -4.49 3.50 -1.19
CA ILE A 12 -4.62 2.13 -1.70
C ILE A 12 -4.93 1.22 -0.52
N ALA A 13 -6.00 0.44 -0.63
CA ALA A 13 -6.37 -0.57 0.35
C ALA A 13 -6.13 -1.97 -0.23
N VAL A 14 -5.22 -2.72 0.37
CA VAL A 14 -5.01 -4.13 0.08
C VAL A 14 -5.85 -4.93 1.06
N VAL A 15 -6.84 -5.67 0.53
CA VAL A 15 -7.82 -6.41 1.33
C VAL A 15 -7.75 -7.90 1.02
N GLY A 16 -7.74 -8.73 2.06
CA GLY A 16 -7.71 -10.18 1.93
C GLY A 16 -8.04 -10.88 3.25
N ALA A 17 -8.53 -12.12 3.19
CA ALA A 17 -8.74 -12.93 4.38
C ALA A 17 -7.40 -13.30 5.04
N ASP A 18 -7.36 -13.31 6.37
CA ASP A 18 -6.22 -13.75 7.18
C ASP A 18 -4.86 -13.07 6.86
N MET A 19 -4.90 -11.80 6.45
CA MET A 19 -3.68 -11.04 6.16
C MET A 19 -2.79 -10.88 7.40
N ARG A 20 -3.39 -10.71 8.59
CA ARG A 20 -2.65 -10.64 9.86
C ARG A 20 -2.00 -11.98 10.23
N GLY A 21 -2.68 -13.09 9.98
CA GLY A 21 -2.20 -14.43 10.30
C GLY A 21 -1.21 -15.00 9.27
N THR A 22 -1.02 -14.33 8.13
CA THR A 22 -0.11 -14.75 7.06
C THR A 22 1.14 -13.87 7.01
N PRO A 23 2.28 -14.30 7.60
CA PRO A 23 3.53 -13.56 7.51
C PRO A 23 3.98 -13.33 6.07
N GLY A 24 4.50 -12.13 5.79
CA GLY A 24 5.08 -11.80 4.49
C GLY A 24 4.14 -11.08 3.51
N ILE A 25 2.84 -10.97 3.79
CA ILE A 25 1.90 -10.21 2.93
C ILE A 25 2.34 -8.75 2.80
N ALA A 26 2.67 -8.09 3.92
CA ALA A 26 3.20 -6.73 3.89
C ALA A 26 4.50 -6.64 3.08
N ALA A 27 5.41 -7.61 3.24
CA ALA A 27 6.67 -7.64 2.51
C ALA A 27 6.47 -7.78 0.99
N LYS A 28 5.50 -8.58 0.55
CA LYS A 28 5.09 -8.68 -0.85
C LYS A 28 4.61 -7.34 -1.39
N VAL A 29 3.68 -6.70 -0.69
CA VAL A 29 3.12 -5.38 -1.06
C VAL A 29 4.22 -4.32 -1.16
N PHE A 30 5.03 -4.14 -0.11
CA PHE A 30 6.08 -3.11 -0.10
C PHE A 30 7.23 -3.46 -1.06
N GLY A 31 7.53 -4.73 -1.25
CA GLY A 31 8.50 -5.20 -2.24
C GLY A 31 8.08 -4.90 -3.67
N ALA A 32 6.79 -5.07 -3.99
CA ALA A 32 6.23 -4.72 -5.30
C ALA A 32 6.37 -3.22 -5.60
N LEU A 33 5.96 -2.37 -4.65
CA LEU A 33 6.10 -0.92 -4.78
C LEU A 33 7.57 -0.49 -4.89
N GLY A 34 8.45 -1.07 -4.07
CA GLY A 34 9.87 -0.75 -4.09
C GLY A 34 10.57 -1.11 -5.40
N ARG A 35 10.18 -2.19 -6.08
CA ARG A 35 10.73 -2.56 -7.39
C ARG A 35 10.34 -1.61 -8.51
N GLU A 36 9.15 -1.00 -8.42
CA GLU A 36 8.69 0.03 -9.35
C GLU A 36 9.17 1.45 -8.96
N GLY A 37 9.89 1.58 -7.85
CA GLY A 37 10.38 2.87 -7.36
C GLY A 37 9.29 3.78 -6.78
N ILE A 38 8.14 3.22 -6.41
CA ILE A 38 6.98 3.98 -5.92
C ILE A 38 7.15 4.28 -4.43
N ASN A 39 7.03 5.57 -4.08
CA ASN A 39 7.19 6.00 -2.70
C ASN A 39 5.90 5.83 -1.88
N VAL A 40 6.03 5.35 -0.64
CA VAL A 40 4.93 5.24 0.32
C VAL A 40 4.99 6.40 1.30
N VAL A 41 3.98 7.28 1.24
CA VAL A 41 3.87 8.49 2.07
C VAL A 41 3.40 8.16 3.47
N SER A 42 2.47 7.21 3.60
CA SER A 42 1.90 6.80 4.89
C SER A 42 1.41 5.36 4.85
N ILE A 43 1.42 4.71 6.01
CA ILE A 43 0.97 3.33 6.19
C ILE A 43 0.00 3.32 7.37
N ALA A 44 -1.16 2.68 7.16
CA ALA A 44 -2.12 2.39 8.20
C ALA A 44 -2.51 0.91 8.14
N GLN A 45 -2.19 0.18 9.21
CA GLN A 45 -2.63 -1.19 9.43
C GLN A 45 -3.42 -1.20 10.74
N GLY A 46 -4.72 -1.43 10.65
CA GLY A 46 -5.64 -1.36 11.80
C GLY A 46 -5.73 -2.68 12.56
N SER A 47 -6.68 -2.76 13.51
CA SER A 47 -7.03 -4.02 14.19
C SER A 47 -7.76 -5.02 13.29
N SER A 48 -8.20 -4.59 12.10
CA SER A 48 -8.77 -5.49 11.10
C SER A 48 -7.71 -6.44 10.59
N GLU A 49 -7.98 -7.73 10.68
CA GLU A 49 -7.09 -8.80 10.20
C GLU A 49 -7.03 -8.87 8.66
N TYR A 50 -7.74 -7.96 7.99
CA TYR A 50 -8.07 -8.04 6.58
C TYR A 50 -7.52 -6.92 5.71
N ASN A 51 -6.92 -5.87 6.29
CA ASN A 51 -6.62 -4.65 5.53
C ASN A 51 -5.25 -4.06 5.83
N LEU A 52 -4.54 -3.69 4.77
CA LEU A 52 -3.36 -2.83 4.77
C LEU A 52 -3.65 -1.60 3.90
N SER A 53 -3.67 -0.41 4.50
CA SER A 53 -3.87 0.85 3.80
C SER A 53 -2.55 1.60 3.63
N LEU A 54 -2.35 2.12 2.44
CA LEU A 54 -1.13 2.79 1.98
C LEU A 54 -1.52 4.14 1.38
N VAL A 55 -0.66 5.14 1.54
CA VAL A 55 -0.79 6.43 0.83
C VAL A 55 0.39 6.58 -0.11
N VAL A 56 0.11 6.90 -1.37
CA VAL A 56 1.11 7.16 -2.43
C VAL A 56 0.80 8.49 -3.11
N ASN A 57 1.71 9.02 -3.95
CA ASN A 57 1.36 10.15 -4.80
C ASN A 57 0.25 9.73 -5.79
N GLU A 58 -0.71 10.61 -6.03
CA GLU A 58 -1.84 10.33 -6.91
C GLU A 58 -1.40 9.97 -8.34
N SER A 59 -0.32 10.59 -8.84
CA SER A 59 0.27 10.29 -10.15
C SER A 59 0.84 8.86 -10.26
N GLU A 60 1.13 8.21 -9.14
CA GLU A 60 1.68 6.85 -9.08
C GLU A 60 0.62 5.80 -8.76
N ALA A 61 -0.61 6.20 -8.43
CA ALA A 61 -1.66 5.33 -7.89
C ALA A 61 -1.97 4.14 -8.82
N ASP A 62 -2.11 4.42 -10.11
CA ASP A 62 -2.41 3.41 -11.13
C ASP A 62 -1.30 2.36 -11.24
N GLU A 63 -0.03 2.79 -11.26
CA GLU A 63 1.09 1.85 -11.34
C GLU A 63 1.26 1.08 -10.02
N ALA A 64 1.03 1.73 -8.88
CA ALA A 64 1.06 1.09 -7.57
C ALA A 64 0.04 -0.05 -7.47
N VAL A 65 -1.19 0.18 -7.92
CA VAL A 65 -2.24 -0.85 -7.97
C VAL A 65 -1.84 -1.98 -8.91
N ARG A 66 -1.34 -1.68 -10.11
CA ARG A 66 -0.89 -2.70 -11.07
C ARG A 66 0.27 -3.53 -10.52
N ALA A 67 1.26 -2.89 -9.87
CA ALA A 67 2.42 -3.55 -9.29
C ALA A 67 2.02 -4.52 -8.17
N ILE A 68 1.17 -4.05 -7.24
CA ILE A 68 0.63 -4.89 -6.16
C ILE A 68 -0.17 -6.04 -6.76
N HIS A 69 -1.04 -5.78 -7.74
CA HIS A 69 -1.83 -6.83 -8.37
C HIS A 69 -0.96 -7.90 -9.05
N ARG A 70 0.11 -7.50 -9.74
CA ARG A 70 1.08 -8.46 -10.34
C ARG A 70 1.71 -9.36 -9.27
N GLU A 71 2.04 -8.85 -8.08
CA GLU A 71 2.66 -9.65 -7.02
C GLU A 71 1.76 -10.78 -6.47
N PHE A 72 0.43 -10.63 -6.53
CA PHE A 72 -0.52 -11.63 -6.01
C PHE A 72 -1.11 -12.55 -7.08
N TYR A 73 -0.98 -12.21 -8.37
CA TYR A 73 -1.59 -12.94 -9.48
C TYR A 73 -0.63 -13.30 -10.63
N ALA A 74 0.68 -13.07 -10.47
CA ALA A 74 1.73 -13.61 -11.34
C ALA A 74 2.17 -15.02 -10.94
#